data_AF-A0A4S9B4H6-F1
#
_entry.id   AF-A0A4S9B4H6-F1
#
_cell.length_a   1.000
_cell.length_b   1.000
_cell.length_c   1.000
_cell.angle_alpha   90.00
_cell.angle_beta   90.00
_cell.angle_gamma   90.00
#
_symmetry.space_group_name_H-M   'P 1'
#
loop_
_entity.id
_entity.type
_entity.pdbx_description
1 polymer ?
#
loop_
_entity_poly.entity_id
_entity_poly.type
_entity_poly.pdbx_seq_one_letter_code
_entity_poly.pdbx_strand_id
1 'polypeptide(L)'
;MPHDAFVWSSDSTLPPTCDLIVPEAYSLAHLSDPASYNTRLLLAQASLPRKEVMVNIDIPNDYTVSPSSATPHLTINRDVTIDLDSTNAFEGPEKLLEVWFSPSASSLPDGAKPYGLKAVSSDTWKEMLDLVNCKVLSIIGHGHMDAYLLSESSMFVFPHKLVLKTCGTTTLLYGLPRMLEIAALEAGFPGVKANLSAAIPAAATPHRVFYSRKNFLYPDQQRGPHRSWRDEVKFLDQRFMGGSAYMIGKMNGEHWYLYITGPNTQLTPPATPERETPTKILDYPEQLAADLANAEIDESQDETLEVLMTDLDEQNARQFYLEDASAIAESKYLKQSREARKDAIAHLGNITETGTDDVDVFANTTSDASEKLTFPEELTTEGHTLGSVVSEACGLADVYPVSKYPEAKIDSYLFTPCGYSANGVVPSTGESGSAHYFTVHVTPEPQCSYASFETNVPARQTGRETHDIVMQVVNIFKPGRFSVTIFEAKTDEDGYGRARVKKDKNMDNIPGYRRVDRIVHDLEGYELVFRYFERLDWKGGAPRLGEYML
;
A
#
# COMPACT_ATOMS: atom_id res chain seq x y z
N MET A 1 -9.21 -6.45 -56.15
CA MET A 1 -10.29 -6.99 -57.01
C MET A 1 -9.66 -7.75 -58.16
N PRO A 2 -10.23 -8.86 -58.65
CA PRO A 2 -11.58 -9.40 -58.41
C PRO A 2 -11.55 -10.52 -57.34
N HIS A 3 -12.48 -10.59 -56.40
CA HIS A 3 -13.88 -11.07 -56.51
C HIS A 3 -13.98 -12.55 -56.88
N ASP A 4 -13.99 -13.41 -55.87
CA ASP A 4 -14.75 -14.65 -55.88
C ASP A 4 -15.44 -14.83 -54.53
N ALA A 5 -16.77 -14.92 -54.59
CA ALA A 5 -17.66 -15.19 -53.49
C ALA A 5 -17.83 -16.71 -53.36
N PHE A 6 -17.69 -17.23 -52.14
CA PHE A 6 -18.16 -18.57 -51.82
C PHE A 6 -19.07 -18.53 -50.59
N VAL A 7 -20.31 -18.95 -50.85
CA VAL A 7 -21.39 -19.23 -49.91
C VAL A 7 -21.23 -20.67 -49.42
N TRP A 8 -21.27 -20.91 -48.11
CA TRP A 8 -21.63 -22.20 -47.46
C TRP A 8 -22.35 -21.84 -46.15
N SER A 9 -23.69 -21.87 -46.13
CA SER A 9 -24.55 -23.00 -45.73
C SER A 9 -24.45 -23.35 -44.24
N SER A 10 -25.53 -23.02 -43.53
CA SER A 10 -25.93 -23.60 -42.26
C SER A 10 -26.01 -25.11 -42.37
N ASP A 11 -25.25 -25.84 -41.56
CA ASP A 11 -25.65 -27.18 -41.20
C ASP A 11 -25.27 -27.51 -39.75
N SER A 12 -26.28 -28.08 -39.09
CA SER A 12 -26.39 -28.39 -37.69
C SER A 12 -25.99 -29.85 -37.47
N THR A 13 -24.95 -30.12 -36.70
CA THR A 13 -24.71 -31.46 -36.13
C THR A 13 -23.98 -31.37 -34.80
N LEU A 14 -24.72 -31.65 -33.72
CA LEU A 14 -24.22 -32.00 -32.38
C LEU A 14 -23.45 -33.34 -32.43
N PRO A 15 -22.36 -33.51 -31.67
CA PRO A 15 -21.87 -34.82 -31.25
C PRO A 15 -22.26 -35.16 -29.79
N PRO A 16 -22.19 -36.45 -29.41
CA PRO A 16 -23.07 -37.05 -28.42
C PRO A 16 -22.56 -36.99 -26.97
N THR A 17 -23.53 -37.17 -26.09
CA THR A 17 -23.49 -37.33 -24.64
C THR A 17 -22.50 -38.41 -24.16
N CYS A 18 -21.66 -38.05 -23.18
CA CYS A 18 -20.96 -39.00 -22.33
C CYS A 18 -21.56 -38.95 -20.91
N ASP A 19 -22.12 -40.10 -20.51
CA ASP A 19 -22.60 -40.42 -19.17
C ASP A 19 -21.48 -40.40 -18.13
N LEU A 20 -21.66 -39.65 -17.04
CA LEU A 20 -20.95 -39.88 -15.77
C LEU A 20 -21.86 -39.50 -14.58
N ILE A 21 -22.56 -40.53 -14.09
CA ILE A 21 -22.74 -40.93 -12.68
C ILE A 21 -22.98 -39.81 -11.64
N VAL A 22 -24.22 -39.77 -11.16
CA VAL A 22 -24.70 -39.09 -9.95
C VAL A 22 -24.59 -40.03 -8.75
N PRO A 23 -24.23 -39.56 -7.53
CA PRO A 23 -24.69 -40.20 -6.30
C PRO A 23 -25.75 -39.35 -5.60
N GLU A 24 -26.93 -39.95 -5.43
CA GLU A 24 -28.02 -39.57 -4.53
C GLU A 24 -27.50 -39.40 -3.08
N ALA A 25 -27.76 -38.28 -2.40
CA ALA A 25 -28.95 -38.02 -1.57
C ALA A 25 -29.23 -39.11 -0.51
N TYR A 26 -28.83 -38.84 0.73
CA TYR A 26 -29.50 -39.41 1.92
C TYR A 26 -30.03 -38.25 2.78
N SER A 27 -31.34 -38.12 2.77
CA SER A 27 -32.14 -37.39 3.76
C SER A 27 -32.97 -38.42 4.51
N LEU A 28 -32.97 -38.38 5.84
CA LEU A 28 -34.11 -38.78 6.66
C LEU A 28 -34.08 -38.00 7.98
N ALA A 29 -35.14 -37.22 8.17
CA ALA A 29 -35.57 -36.52 9.39
C ALA A 29 -35.88 -37.53 10.53
N HIS A 30 -36.12 -37.20 11.80
CA HIS A 30 -36.95 -36.17 12.42
C HIS A 30 -36.83 -36.28 13.96
N LEU A 31 -37.50 -35.36 14.67
CA LEU A 31 -37.83 -35.28 16.11
C LEU A 31 -36.82 -34.48 16.94
N SER A 32 -37.14 -33.55 17.84
CA SER A 32 -38.32 -32.76 18.21
C SER A 32 -37.89 -31.97 19.48
N ASP A 33 -38.23 -30.68 19.54
CA ASP A 33 -38.19 -29.67 20.64
C ASP A 33 -38.53 -30.17 22.09
N PRO A 34 -38.56 -29.37 23.20
CA PRO A 34 -37.82 -28.18 23.69
C PRO A 34 -37.36 -28.26 25.20
N ALA A 35 -36.60 -27.24 25.66
CA ALA A 35 -36.64 -26.58 26.99
C ALA A 35 -36.06 -27.23 28.29
N SER A 36 -35.67 -26.32 29.20
CA SER A 36 -35.23 -26.46 30.62
C SER A 36 -33.72 -26.65 30.79
N TYR A 37 -32.98 -25.75 31.45
CA TYR A 37 -33.04 -25.52 32.90
C TYR A 37 -32.62 -24.10 33.34
N ASN A 38 -33.47 -23.49 34.18
CA ASN A 38 -33.13 -22.52 35.24
C ASN A 38 -32.10 -23.17 36.21
N THR A 39 -31.23 -22.46 36.95
CA THR A 39 -31.61 -21.58 38.06
C THR A 39 -30.39 -20.87 38.65
N ARG A 40 -30.61 -19.61 39.04
CA ARG A 40 -29.82 -18.70 39.89
C ARG A 40 -29.27 -19.32 41.18
N LEU A 41 -28.16 -18.75 41.69
CA LEU A 41 -28.09 -18.35 43.11
C LEU A 41 -27.28 -17.06 43.28
N LEU A 42 -27.71 -16.27 44.26
CA LEU A 42 -27.48 -14.83 44.48
C LEU A 42 -27.01 -14.67 45.95
N LEU A 43 -26.32 -13.55 46.26
CA LEU A 43 -26.06 -12.94 47.58
C LEU A 43 -24.83 -13.48 48.36
N ALA A 44 -24.02 -12.70 49.10
CA ALA A 44 -24.03 -11.29 49.51
C ALA A 44 -22.63 -10.85 50.04
N GLN A 45 -22.48 -9.54 50.23
CA GLN A 45 -21.33 -8.76 50.73
C GLN A 45 -20.95 -9.02 52.21
N ALA A 46 -19.68 -8.80 52.56
CA ALA A 46 -19.24 -8.28 53.87
C ALA A 46 -17.82 -7.64 53.77
N SER A 47 -17.55 -6.65 54.62
CA SER A 47 -16.49 -5.62 54.51
C SER A 47 -15.32 -5.73 55.52
N LEU A 48 -14.14 -5.19 55.12
CA LEU A 48 -13.03 -4.54 55.88
C LEU A 48 -12.02 -5.41 56.73
N PRO A 49 -10.83 -4.88 57.13
CA PRO A 49 -9.68 -4.42 56.32
C PRO A 49 -8.31 -4.98 56.84
N ARG A 50 -7.21 -4.89 56.07
CA ARG A 50 -5.85 -5.10 56.64
C ARG A 50 -4.86 -4.04 56.15
N LYS A 51 -4.17 -3.46 57.14
CA LYS A 51 -3.08 -2.48 57.10
C LYS A 51 -1.81 -3.11 56.51
N GLU A 52 -1.15 -2.42 55.60
CA GLU A 52 0.27 -2.60 55.32
C GLU A 52 1.07 -1.39 55.77
N VAL A 53 2.28 -1.67 56.23
CA VAL A 53 3.21 -0.78 56.94
C VAL A 53 4.04 -0.02 55.91
N MET A 54 4.08 1.29 56.04
CA MET A 54 4.98 2.19 55.31
C MET A 54 6.44 1.96 55.74
N VAL A 55 7.34 1.77 54.78
CA VAL A 55 8.75 2.14 54.92
C VAL A 55 9.06 3.11 53.78
N ASN A 56 9.30 4.36 54.15
CA ASN A 56 9.67 5.45 53.27
C ASN A 56 11.19 5.44 53.09
N ILE A 57 11.68 5.36 51.85
CA ILE A 57 13.05 5.75 51.51
C ILE A 57 12.92 6.70 50.32
N ASP A 58 13.12 7.99 50.61
CA ASP A 58 13.11 9.08 49.65
C ASP A 58 14.24 8.91 48.62
N ILE A 59 13.90 9.04 47.32
CA ILE A 59 14.87 9.29 46.24
C ILE A 59 14.47 10.63 45.58
N PRO A 60 15.39 11.59 45.40
CA PRO A 60 15.03 12.96 45.01
C PRO A 60 14.50 13.09 43.58
N ASN A 61 13.53 13.98 43.40
CA ASN A 61 13.09 14.52 42.12
C ASN A 61 14.24 15.26 41.43
N ASP A 62 14.69 14.78 40.27
CA ASP A 62 14.95 15.60 39.09
C ASP A 62 15.17 14.70 37.86
N TYR A 63 14.67 15.16 36.71
CA TYR A 63 14.57 14.51 35.39
C TYR A 63 13.32 13.64 35.13
N THR A 64 12.16 14.30 35.07
CA THR A 64 11.04 13.84 34.24
C THR A 64 11.27 14.24 32.78
N VAL A 65 11.83 13.34 31.97
CA VAL A 65 11.54 13.36 30.53
C VAL A 65 10.07 12.96 30.40
N SER A 66 9.22 13.96 30.17
CA SER A 66 7.83 13.73 29.77
C SER A 66 7.83 13.01 28.43
N PRO A 67 7.06 11.93 28.22
CA PRO A 67 6.94 11.33 26.90
C PRO A 67 6.17 12.29 26.01
N SER A 68 6.86 12.93 25.06
CA SER A 68 6.22 13.63 23.96
C SER A 68 5.38 12.64 23.15
N SER A 69 4.12 12.98 22.93
CA SER A 69 3.16 12.19 22.16
C SER A 69 3.47 12.26 20.66
N ALA A 70 4.45 11.50 20.19
CA ALA A 70 4.66 11.31 18.74
C ALA A 70 5.56 10.13 18.37
N THR A 71 6.01 9.29 19.29
CA THR A 71 6.90 8.17 18.91
C THR A 71 6.11 7.04 18.25
N PRO A 72 6.39 6.70 16.98
CA PRO A 72 5.64 5.67 16.28
C PRO A 72 5.90 4.28 16.86
N HIS A 73 4.86 3.47 17.05
CA HIS A 73 4.96 2.09 17.53
C HIS A 73 5.01 1.11 16.35
N LEU A 74 5.97 0.16 16.35
CA LEU A 74 6.10 -0.89 15.35
C LEU A 74 5.60 -2.21 15.92
N THR A 75 4.73 -2.93 15.19
CA THR A 75 4.23 -4.27 15.58
C THR A 75 4.51 -5.26 14.47
N ILE A 76 5.07 -6.44 14.78
CA ILE A 76 5.51 -7.44 13.79
C ILE A 76 4.86 -8.80 14.04
N ASN A 77 4.37 -9.40 12.95
CA ASN A 77 3.64 -10.67 12.95
C ASN A 77 4.56 -11.83 12.53
N ARG A 78 5.12 -12.54 13.53
CA ARG A 78 6.10 -13.60 13.30
C ARG A 78 5.51 -14.83 12.58
N ASP A 79 4.25 -15.17 12.84
CA ASP A 79 3.63 -16.42 12.35
C ASP A 79 3.39 -16.43 10.83
N VAL A 80 3.28 -15.25 10.20
CA VAL A 80 3.02 -15.10 8.75
C VAL A 80 4.31 -15.21 7.92
N THR A 81 5.48 -15.00 8.54
CA THR A 81 6.76 -14.88 7.81
C THR A 81 7.36 -16.20 7.31
N ILE A 82 6.79 -17.35 7.70
CA ILE A 82 7.39 -18.67 7.47
C ILE A 82 7.03 -19.27 6.09
N ASP A 83 5.92 -18.83 5.46
CA ASP A 83 5.36 -19.46 4.24
C ASP A 83 5.35 -18.56 2.98
N LEU A 84 6.16 -17.49 2.96
CA LEU A 84 6.21 -16.52 1.84
C LEU A 84 7.26 -16.94 0.78
N ASP A 85 6.94 -17.93 -0.06
CA ASP A 85 7.81 -18.38 -1.17
C ASP A 85 7.47 -17.66 -2.50
N SER A 86 8.47 -17.02 -3.11
CA SER A 86 8.36 -16.26 -4.39
C SER A 86 8.86 -17.04 -5.62
N THR A 87 8.88 -18.37 -5.60
CA THR A 87 9.48 -19.21 -6.68
C THR A 87 8.76 -19.20 -8.04
N ASN A 88 7.54 -18.68 -8.16
CA ASN A 88 6.76 -18.66 -9.40
C ASN A 88 6.75 -17.28 -10.07
N ALA A 89 6.43 -17.23 -11.37
CA ALA A 89 6.27 -15.97 -12.10
C ALA A 89 5.24 -15.07 -11.39
N PHE A 90 5.72 -13.95 -10.85
CA PHE A 90 4.95 -13.03 -10.04
C PHE A 90 4.47 -11.83 -10.87
N GLU A 91 3.21 -11.44 -10.69
CA GLU A 91 2.69 -10.20 -11.28
C GLU A 91 3.13 -9.00 -10.43
N GLY A 92 4.14 -8.28 -10.91
CA GLY A 92 4.62 -7.05 -10.30
C GLY A 92 3.62 -5.89 -10.32
N PRO A 93 3.01 -5.54 -11.47
CA PRO A 93 2.07 -4.43 -11.57
C PRO A 93 0.95 -4.44 -10.52
N GLU A 94 0.88 -3.36 -9.75
CA GLU A 94 -0.03 -3.24 -8.62
C GLU A 94 -1.40 -2.69 -9.00
N LYS A 95 -2.36 -3.02 -8.15
CA LYS A 95 -3.71 -2.46 -8.08
C LYS A 95 -3.71 -1.49 -6.91
N LEU A 96 -4.12 -0.23 -7.15
CA LEU A 96 -4.20 0.81 -6.14
C LEU A 96 -5.66 1.24 -5.98
N LEU A 97 -6.16 1.20 -4.75
CA LEU A 97 -7.48 1.70 -4.38
C LEU A 97 -7.33 2.72 -3.26
N GLU A 98 -7.88 3.90 -3.49
CA GLU A 98 -7.94 4.96 -2.52
C GLU A 98 -9.40 5.39 -2.31
N VAL A 99 -9.86 5.33 -1.06
CA VAL A 99 -11.24 5.63 -0.67
C VAL A 99 -11.24 6.72 0.39
N TRP A 100 -11.79 7.87 0.04
CA TRP A 100 -11.97 9.02 0.92
C TRP A 100 -13.39 9.01 1.44
N PHE A 101 -13.57 9.12 2.76
CA PHE A 101 -14.88 9.25 3.42
C PHE A 101 -15.15 10.68 3.90
N SER A 102 -14.14 11.53 3.90
CA SER A 102 -14.21 12.96 4.19
C SER A 102 -13.10 13.68 3.40
N PRO A 103 -13.27 14.98 3.05
CA PRO A 103 -12.24 15.75 2.35
C PRO A 103 -10.91 15.89 3.11
N SER A 104 -10.95 15.84 4.44
CA SER A 104 -9.72 15.94 5.26
C SER A 104 -9.90 15.32 6.64
N ALA A 105 -8.77 15.15 7.35
CA ALA A 105 -8.76 14.64 8.73
C ALA A 105 -9.40 15.62 9.73
N SER A 106 -9.46 16.91 9.41
CA SER A 106 -10.11 17.95 10.21
C SER A 106 -11.60 18.11 9.92
N SER A 107 -12.10 17.53 8.82
CA SER A 107 -13.48 17.69 8.34
C SER A 107 -14.35 16.45 8.54
N LEU A 108 -14.02 15.61 9.53
CA LEU A 108 -14.80 14.39 9.80
C LEU A 108 -16.25 14.75 10.15
N PRO A 109 -17.25 14.00 9.64
CA PRO A 109 -18.65 14.26 9.94
C PRO A 109 -19.00 13.95 11.40
N ASP A 110 -20.03 14.60 11.95
CA ASP A 110 -20.45 14.47 13.36
C ASP A 110 -20.72 13.01 13.82
N GLY A 111 -21.08 12.12 12.88
CA GLY A 111 -21.31 10.70 13.15
C GLY A 111 -20.05 9.85 13.26
N ALA A 112 -18.92 10.33 12.73
CA ALA A 112 -17.66 9.60 12.73
C ALA A 112 -17.03 9.60 14.12
N LYS A 113 -16.35 8.49 14.47
CA LYS A 113 -15.58 8.40 15.71
C LYS A 113 -14.44 9.44 15.71
N PRO A 114 -13.97 9.86 16.89
CA PRO A 114 -12.70 10.58 17.02
C PRO A 114 -11.59 9.80 16.31
N TYR A 115 -10.80 10.46 15.46
CA TYR A 115 -9.78 9.85 14.58
C TYR A 115 -10.32 8.96 13.43
N GLY A 116 -11.63 8.95 13.17
CA GLY A 116 -12.24 8.32 12.01
C GLY A 116 -11.83 6.86 11.82
N LEU A 117 -11.32 6.50 10.64
CA LEU A 117 -10.91 5.11 10.33
C LEU A 117 -9.77 4.59 11.22
N LYS A 118 -8.91 5.47 11.76
CA LYS A 118 -7.84 5.06 12.70
C LYS A 118 -8.38 4.56 14.04
N ALA A 119 -9.64 4.85 14.38
CA ALA A 119 -10.28 4.31 15.58
C ALA A 119 -10.70 2.85 15.43
N VAL A 120 -10.64 2.29 14.22
CA VAL A 120 -10.95 0.89 13.93
C VAL A 120 -9.79 0.00 14.38
N SER A 121 -10.10 -1.15 14.97
CA SER A 121 -9.08 -2.11 15.42
C SER A 121 -8.23 -2.62 14.26
N SER A 122 -6.92 -2.77 14.49
CA SER A 122 -6.03 -3.43 13.53
C SER A 122 -6.48 -4.87 13.21
N ASP A 123 -7.15 -5.56 14.13
CA ASP A 123 -7.64 -6.92 13.88
C ASP A 123 -8.80 -6.94 12.88
N THR A 124 -9.70 -5.96 12.93
CA THR A 124 -10.76 -5.78 11.92
C THR A 124 -10.14 -5.60 10.52
N TRP A 125 -9.07 -4.81 10.43
CA TRP A 125 -8.37 -4.61 9.16
C TRP A 125 -7.66 -5.87 8.66
N LYS A 126 -7.06 -6.67 9.57
CA LYS A 126 -6.48 -7.98 9.21
C LYS A 126 -7.53 -8.92 8.64
N GLU A 127 -8.72 -9.00 9.24
CA GLU A 127 -9.82 -9.81 8.71
C GLU A 127 -10.25 -9.36 7.31
N MET A 128 -10.28 -8.06 7.05
CA MET A 128 -10.58 -7.53 5.70
C MET A 128 -9.49 -7.92 4.69
N LEU A 129 -8.22 -7.81 5.08
CA LEU A 129 -7.09 -8.19 4.22
C LEU A 129 -7.06 -9.69 3.93
N ASP A 130 -7.48 -10.51 4.90
CA ASP A 130 -7.61 -11.97 4.74
C ASP A 130 -8.61 -12.34 3.63
N LEU A 131 -9.68 -11.55 3.44
CA LEU A 131 -10.67 -11.77 2.37
C LEU A 131 -10.06 -11.64 0.97
N VAL A 132 -9.00 -10.83 0.84
CA VAL A 132 -8.32 -10.61 -0.44
C VAL A 132 -7.03 -11.42 -0.57
N ASN A 133 -6.77 -12.35 0.37
CA ASN A 133 -5.56 -13.19 0.46
C ASN A 133 -4.28 -12.41 0.78
N CYS A 134 -4.40 -11.32 1.51
CA CYS A 134 -3.28 -10.49 1.89
C CYS A 134 -3.05 -10.55 3.41
N LYS A 135 -1.81 -10.70 3.86
CA LYS A 135 -1.48 -10.77 5.29
C LYS A 135 -0.69 -9.54 5.73
N VAL A 136 -0.89 -9.14 6.99
CA VAL A 136 -0.11 -8.06 7.62
C VAL A 136 1.18 -8.63 8.18
N LEU A 137 2.31 -8.13 7.69
CA LEU A 137 3.65 -8.44 8.22
C LEU A 137 3.94 -7.56 9.43
N SER A 138 3.66 -6.27 9.30
CA SER A 138 3.96 -5.29 10.33
C SER A 138 3.15 -4.01 10.19
N ILE A 139 3.12 -3.20 11.25
CA ILE A 139 2.38 -1.94 11.30
C ILE A 139 3.26 -0.86 11.94
N ILE A 140 3.46 0.27 11.25
CA ILE A 140 3.93 1.53 11.84
C ILE A 140 2.70 2.35 12.22
N GLY A 141 2.47 2.54 13.52
CA GLY A 141 1.45 3.49 14.00
C GLY A 141 2.02 4.89 14.19
N HIS A 142 1.46 5.90 13.53
CA HIS A 142 1.76 7.32 13.72
C HIS A 142 0.48 8.08 14.10
N GLY A 143 0.61 9.25 14.76
CA GLY A 143 -0.54 10.02 15.28
C GLY A 143 -1.63 10.31 14.24
N HIS A 144 -1.24 10.42 12.96
CA HIS A 144 -2.12 10.82 11.85
C HIS A 144 -2.33 9.75 10.78
N MET A 145 -1.64 8.61 10.85
CA MET A 145 -1.75 7.51 9.88
C MET A 145 -1.24 6.21 10.49
N ASP A 146 -1.84 5.06 10.16
CA ASP A 146 -1.23 3.74 10.37
C ASP A 146 -0.81 3.15 9.03
N ALA A 147 0.45 2.74 8.92
CA ALA A 147 1.01 2.11 7.73
C ALA A 147 1.19 0.62 7.97
N TYR A 148 0.54 -0.21 7.16
CA TYR A 148 0.56 -1.67 7.22
C TYR A 148 1.43 -2.19 6.09
N LEU A 149 2.55 -2.83 6.44
CA LEU A 149 3.35 -3.58 5.49
C LEU A 149 2.72 -4.96 5.30
N LEU A 150 2.46 -5.33 4.05
CA LEU A 150 1.72 -6.53 3.71
C LEU A 150 2.60 -7.56 2.99
N SER A 151 2.13 -8.80 2.99
CA SER A 151 2.73 -9.89 2.20
C SER A 151 2.70 -9.60 0.70
N GLU A 152 1.68 -8.87 0.23
CA GLU A 152 1.50 -8.47 -1.18
C GLU A 152 1.27 -6.95 -1.26
N SER A 153 2.30 -6.15 -0.96
CA SER A 153 2.36 -4.67 -0.98
C SER A 153 1.97 -3.97 0.34
N SER A 154 1.01 -3.02 0.35
CA SER A 154 0.89 -2.03 1.45
C SER A 154 -0.52 -1.47 1.65
N MET A 155 -0.83 -1.04 2.88
CA MET A 155 -2.07 -0.32 3.19
C MET A 155 -1.82 0.84 4.15
N PHE A 156 -2.46 1.99 3.92
CA PHE A 156 -2.36 3.19 4.74
C PHE A 156 -3.75 3.62 5.23
N VAL A 157 -3.90 3.80 6.54
CA VAL A 157 -5.17 4.19 7.17
C VAL A 157 -5.00 5.57 7.80
N PHE A 158 -5.70 6.55 7.23
CA PHE A 158 -5.82 7.92 7.76
C PHE A 158 -7.19 8.08 8.42
N PRO A 159 -7.41 9.15 9.22
CA PRO A 159 -8.74 9.39 9.78
C PRO A 159 -9.87 9.47 8.75
N HIS A 160 -9.59 10.05 7.58
CA HIS A 160 -10.58 10.39 6.55
C HIS A 160 -10.48 9.54 5.28
N LYS A 161 -9.37 8.84 5.06
CA LYS A 161 -9.13 8.05 3.84
C LYS A 161 -8.36 6.76 4.11
N LEU A 162 -8.50 5.81 3.20
CA LEU A 162 -7.76 4.55 3.20
C LEU A 162 -7.14 4.33 1.82
N VAL A 163 -5.88 3.94 1.79
CA VAL A 163 -5.16 3.53 0.59
C VAL A 163 -4.79 2.06 0.73
N LEU A 164 -5.21 1.21 -0.21
CA LEU A 164 -4.80 -0.18 -0.31
C LEU A 164 -4.12 -0.39 -1.66
N LYS A 165 -2.89 -0.90 -1.61
CA LYS A 165 -2.11 -1.28 -2.79
C LYS A 165 -1.77 -2.75 -2.69
N THR A 166 -2.01 -3.50 -3.76
CA THR A 166 -1.76 -4.95 -3.80
C THR A 166 -1.19 -5.39 -5.13
N CYS A 167 -0.36 -6.43 -5.12
CA CYS A 167 0.30 -7.00 -6.28
C CYS A 167 -0.18 -8.44 -6.53
N GLY A 168 0.52 -9.20 -7.39
CA GLY A 168 0.22 -10.60 -7.62
C GLY A 168 -1.18 -10.84 -8.20
N THR A 169 -1.83 -11.88 -7.66
CA THR A 169 -3.20 -12.26 -8.04
C THR A 169 -4.25 -11.84 -7.00
N THR A 170 -3.85 -11.00 -6.03
CA THR A 170 -4.75 -10.47 -5.01
C THR A 170 -5.97 -9.79 -5.63
N THR A 171 -7.13 -10.12 -5.08
CA THR A 171 -8.43 -9.63 -5.56
C THR A 171 -8.87 -8.39 -4.81
N LEU A 172 -8.08 -7.32 -4.92
CA LEU A 172 -8.24 -6.06 -4.19
C LEU A 172 -9.68 -5.56 -4.11
N LEU A 173 -10.40 -5.54 -5.24
CA LEU A 173 -11.74 -4.95 -5.30
C LEU A 173 -12.78 -5.76 -4.50
N TYR A 174 -12.54 -7.04 -4.20
CA TYR A 174 -13.40 -7.79 -3.28
C TYR A 174 -13.30 -7.34 -1.82
N GLY A 175 -12.23 -6.63 -1.44
CA GLY A 175 -12.11 -6.02 -0.12
C GLY A 175 -12.99 -4.78 0.04
N LEU A 176 -13.31 -4.08 -1.06
CA LEU A 176 -14.03 -2.81 -1.04
C LEU A 176 -15.39 -2.87 -0.29
N PRO A 177 -16.29 -3.86 -0.51
CA PRO A 177 -17.52 -3.97 0.27
C PRO A 177 -17.28 -4.02 1.78
N ARG A 178 -16.28 -4.80 2.22
CA ARG A 178 -15.94 -4.92 3.64
C ARG A 178 -15.35 -3.63 4.19
N MET A 179 -14.54 -2.91 3.41
CA MET A 179 -14.04 -1.58 3.79
C MET A 179 -15.17 -0.58 4.02
N LEU A 180 -16.15 -0.53 3.11
CA LEU A 180 -17.31 0.38 3.25
C LEU A 180 -18.16 0.02 4.48
N GLU A 181 -18.32 -1.28 4.76
CA GLU A 181 -19.03 -1.76 5.95
C GLU A 181 -18.31 -1.36 7.24
N ILE A 182 -16.99 -1.58 7.33
CA ILE A 182 -16.15 -1.18 8.47
C ILE A 182 -16.26 0.33 8.68
N ALA A 183 -16.16 1.13 7.62
CA ALA A 183 -16.26 2.58 7.70
C ALA A 183 -17.62 3.04 8.27
N ALA A 184 -18.72 2.37 7.91
CA ALA A 184 -20.05 2.69 8.43
C ALA A 184 -20.25 2.23 9.88
N LEU A 185 -19.93 0.97 10.17
CA LEU A 185 -20.26 0.34 11.45
C LEU A 185 -19.27 0.66 12.56
N GLU A 186 -17.97 0.66 12.22
CA GLU A 186 -16.89 0.78 13.20
C GLU A 186 -16.29 2.18 13.23
N ALA A 187 -16.24 2.91 12.11
CA ALA A 187 -15.76 4.30 12.09
C ALA A 187 -16.87 5.35 12.15
N GLY A 188 -18.14 4.97 11.91
CA GLY A 188 -19.30 5.86 12.04
C GLY A 188 -19.54 6.80 10.86
N PHE A 189 -18.92 6.57 9.70
CA PHE A 189 -19.16 7.39 8.52
C PHE A 189 -20.60 7.23 8.00
N PRO A 190 -21.21 8.30 7.47
CA PRO A 190 -22.57 8.27 6.97
C PRO A 190 -22.71 7.32 5.78
N GLY A 191 -23.86 6.69 5.65
CA GLY A 191 -24.17 5.84 4.51
C GLY A 191 -25.43 5.00 4.70
N VAL A 192 -25.51 3.90 3.96
CA VAL A 192 -26.64 2.97 4.00
C VAL A 192 -26.53 2.12 5.25
N LYS A 193 -27.59 2.11 6.06
CA LYS A 193 -27.70 1.23 7.22
C LYS A 193 -28.01 -0.20 6.78
N ALA A 194 -27.51 -1.18 7.52
CA ALA A 194 -27.83 -2.58 7.28
C ALA A 194 -29.36 -2.81 7.35
N ASN A 195 -29.89 -3.53 6.36
CA ASN A 195 -31.27 -3.99 6.34
C ASN A 195 -31.29 -5.50 6.10
N LEU A 196 -31.45 -6.25 7.19
CA LEU A 196 -31.48 -7.71 7.17
C LEU A 196 -32.64 -8.25 6.32
N SER A 197 -33.80 -7.58 6.33
CA SER A 197 -34.98 -8.02 5.56
C SER A 197 -34.78 -7.90 4.05
N ALA A 198 -33.93 -6.99 3.60
CA ALA A 198 -33.61 -6.78 2.18
C ALA A 198 -32.24 -7.37 1.78
N ALA A 199 -31.54 -8.05 2.69
CA ALA A 199 -30.16 -8.52 2.50
C ALA A 199 -29.18 -7.41 2.03
N ILE A 200 -29.39 -6.19 2.53
CA ILE A 200 -28.52 -5.04 2.21
C ILE A 200 -27.53 -4.86 3.37
N PRO A 201 -26.21 -5.06 3.15
CA PRO A 201 -25.21 -4.79 4.16
C PRO A 201 -25.10 -3.28 4.45
N ALA A 202 -24.56 -2.94 5.62
CA ALA A 202 -24.20 -1.54 5.87
C ALA A 202 -23.04 -1.13 4.96
N ALA A 203 -23.08 0.10 4.46
CA ALA A 203 -22.00 0.64 3.64
C ALA A 203 -21.92 2.15 3.80
N ALA A 204 -20.74 2.65 4.17
CA ALA A 204 -20.47 4.07 4.18
C ALA A 204 -20.50 4.62 2.75
N THR A 205 -20.97 5.84 2.59
CA THR A 205 -20.94 6.58 1.33
C THR A 205 -19.63 7.35 1.27
N PRO A 206 -18.68 6.99 0.39
CA PRO A 206 -17.43 7.71 0.28
C PRO A 206 -17.66 9.14 -0.18
N HIS A 207 -16.79 10.04 0.26
CA HIS A 207 -16.61 11.33 -0.39
C HIS A 207 -16.07 11.13 -1.81
N ARG A 208 -15.04 10.28 -1.98
CA ARG A 208 -14.37 10.10 -3.26
C ARG A 208 -13.68 8.73 -3.37
N VAL A 209 -13.62 8.18 -4.58
CA VAL A 209 -12.95 6.90 -4.85
C VAL A 209 -12.04 7.02 -6.06
N PHE A 210 -10.82 6.49 -5.91
CA PHE A 210 -9.85 6.31 -6.98
C PHE A 210 -9.47 4.85 -7.04
N TYR A 211 -9.50 4.29 -8.24
CA TYR A 211 -8.95 2.97 -8.50
C TYR A 211 -8.06 3.04 -9.73
N SER A 212 -6.83 2.57 -9.61
CA SER A 212 -5.89 2.63 -10.71
C SER A 212 -4.98 1.41 -10.76
N ARG A 213 -4.42 1.18 -11.94
CA ARG A 213 -3.35 0.21 -12.14
C ARG A 213 -2.66 0.42 -13.48
N LYS A 214 -1.43 -0.04 -13.56
CA LYS A 214 -0.76 -0.27 -14.83
C LYS A 214 -1.38 -1.45 -15.58
N ASN A 215 -1.18 -1.51 -16.89
CA ASN A 215 -1.42 -2.74 -17.65
C ASN A 215 -0.59 -3.92 -17.08
N PHE A 216 -1.22 -5.09 -16.98
CA PHE A 216 -0.60 -6.30 -16.42
C PHE A 216 0.39 -6.94 -17.40
N LEU A 217 1.39 -7.62 -16.85
CA LEU A 217 2.27 -8.55 -17.52
C LEU A 217 1.61 -9.92 -17.71
N TYR A 218 0.71 -10.34 -16.81
CA TYR A 218 0.01 -11.62 -16.91
C TYR A 218 -1.50 -11.44 -16.72
N PRO A 219 -2.19 -10.69 -17.61
CA PRO A 219 -3.62 -10.42 -17.47
C PRO A 219 -4.48 -11.69 -17.35
N ASP A 220 -4.12 -12.77 -18.07
CA ASP A 220 -4.86 -14.04 -18.05
C ASP A 220 -4.76 -14.79 -16.71
N GLN A 221 -3.77 -14.48 -15.88
CA GLN A 221 -3.60 -15.09 -14.56
C GLN A 221 -4.41 -14.36 -13.47
N GLN A 222 -4.94 -13.18 -13.78
CA GLN A 222 -5.70 -12.40 -12.82
C GLN A 222 -7.05 -13.07 -12.49
N ARG A 223 -7.52 -12.83 -11.27
CA ARG A 223 -8.79 -13.37 -10.77
C ARG A 223 -9.85 -12.27 -10.77
N GLY A 224 -11.10 -12.64 -11.02
CA GLY A 224 -12.20 -11.68 -11.06
C GLY A 224 -12.27 -10.86 -9.76
N PRO A 225 -12.56 -9.55 -9.82
CA PRO A 225 -12.94 -8.78 -11.01
C PRO A 225 -11.76 -8.33 -11.91
N HIS A 226 -10.51 -8.65 -11.58
CA HIS A 226 -9.31 -8.08 -12.21
C HIS A 226 -8.86 -8.71 -13.53
N ARG A 227 -9.73 -9.52 -14.17
CA ARG A 227 -9.42 -10.18 -15.45
C ARG A 227 -9.39 -9.22 -16.63
N SER A 228 -10.12 -8.12 -16.54
CA SER A 228 -10.18 -7.10 -17.56
C SER A 228 -10.54 -5.75 -16.96
N TRP A 229 -10.07 -4.67 -17.60
CA TRP A 229 -10.47 -3.31 -17.20
C TRP A 229 -11.99 -3.11 -17.21
N ARG A 230 -12.67 -3.74 -18.18
CA ARG A 230 -14.12 -3.70 -18.28
C ARG A 230 -14.81 -4.31 -17.06
N ASP A 231 -14.31 -5.43 -16.55
CA ASP A 231 -14.91 -6.09 -15.38
C ASP A 231 -14.66 -5.31 -14.10
N GLU A 232 -13.50 -4.67 -13.97
CA GLU A 232 -13.17 -3.78 -12.86
C GLU A 232 -14.08 -2.55 -12.83
N VAL A 233 -14.26 -1.89 -13.98
CA VAL A 233 -15.20 -0.76 -14.11
C VAL A 233 -16.63 -1.19 -13.80
N LYS A 234 -17.08 -2.32 -14.36
CA LYS A 234 -18.43 -2.85 -14.07
C LYS A 234 -18.61 -3.14 -12.58
N PHE A 235 -17.59 -3.66 -11.91
CA PHE A 235 -17.64 -3.91 -10.47
C PHE A 235 -17.78 -2.62 -9.66
N LEU A 236 -17.10 -1.55 -10.07
CA LEU A 236 -17.14 -0.24 -9.42
C LEU A 236 -18.46 0.50 -9.71
N ASP A 237 -18.96 0.48 -10.94
CA ASP A 237 -20.25 1.10 -11.33
C ASP A 237 -21.44 0.45 -10.60
N GLN A 238 -21.34 -0.83 -10.27
CA GLN A 238 -22.33 -1.53 -9.43
C GLN A 238 -22.41 -0.98 -8.00
N ARG A 239 -21.42 -0.19 -7.57
CA ARG A 239 -21.29 0.35 -6.21
C ARG A 239 -21.37 1.86 -6.15
N PHE A 240 -20.87 2.57 -7.16
CA PHE A 240 -20.84 4.03 -7.17
C PHE A 240 -21.54 4.60 -8.40
N MET A 241 -22.32 5.66 -8.19
CA MET A 241 -22.92 6.43 -9.28
C MET A 241 -21.95 7.50 -9.79
N GLY A 242 -21.96 7.76 -11.10
CA GLY A 242 -21.17 8.85 -11.69
C GLY A 242 -19.67 8.56 -11.77
N GLY A 243 -19.27 7.29 -11.71
CA GLY A 243 -17.90 6.89 -11.98
C GLY A 243 -17.45 7.23 -13.39
N SER A 244 -16.18 7.63 -13.52
CA SER A 244 -15.53 7.89 -14.81
C SER A 244 -14.29 7.01 -14.95
N ALA A 245 -14.20 6.29 -16.07
CA ALA A 245 -13.09 5.39 -16.36
C ALA A 245 -12.25 5.91 -17.53
N TYR A 246 -10.93 5.92 -17.35
CA TYR A 246 -9.95 6.43 -18.29
C TYR A 246 -8.83 5.41 -18.51
N MET A 247 -8.26 5.47 -19.71
CA MET A 247 -7.00 4.81 -20.04
C MET A 247 -6.05 5.89 -20.54
N ILE A 248 -4.93 6.04 -19.84
CA ILE A 248 -3.92 7.07 -20.09
C ILE A 248 -2.67 6.40 -20.62
N GLY A 249 -2.23 6.78 -21.82
CA GLY A 249 -1.11 6.16 -22.53
C GLY A 249 -1.52 5.51 -23.84
N LYS A 250 -0.64 4.70 -24.40
CA LYS A 250 -0.87 4.02 -25.68
C LYS A 250 -1.65 2.73 -25.46
N MET A 251 -2.78 2.57 -26.15
CA MET A 251 -3.58 1.33 -26.14
C MET A 251 -2.76 0.08 -26.48
N ASN A 252 -1.84 0.24 -27.43
CA ASN A 252 -0.98 -0.81 -27.97
C ASN A 252 0.43 -0.81 -27.36
N GLY A 253 0.57 -0.23 -26.17
CA GLY A 253 1.84 -0.15 -25.47
C GLY A 253 1.61 0.15 -24.01
N GLU A 254 2.48 0.95 -23.43
CA GLU A 254 2.41 1.29 -22.02
C GLU A 254 1.25 2.24 -21.74
N HIS A 255 0.38 1.81 -20.83
CA HIS A 255 -0.76 2.59 -20.38
C HIS A 255 -1.11 2.31 -18.92
N TRP A 256 -1.88 3.22 -18.37
CA TRP A 256 -2.33 3.22 -16.99
C TRP A 256 -3.84 3.46 -16.99
N TYR A 257 -4.55 2.67 -16.19
CA TYR A 257 -5.99 2.74 -16.05
C TYR A 257 -6.36 3.52 -14.81
N LEU A 258 -7.44 4.31 -14.91
CA LEU A 258 -8.00 5.09 -13.82
C LEU A 258 -9.51 4.99 -13.82
N TYR A 259 -10.08 4.68 -12.67
CA TYR A 259 -11.46 4.92 -12.34
C TYR A 259 -11.51 5.96 -11.22
N ILE A 260 -12.34 6.97 -11.38
CA ILE A 260 -12.47 8.06 -10.43
C ILE A 260 -13.94 8.48 -10.31
N THR A 261 -14.37 8.80 -9.10
CA THR A 261 -15.67 9.45 -8.87
C THR A 261 -15.49 10.96 -8.67
N GLY A 262 -16.55 11.72 -8.95
CA GLY A 262 -16.65 13.09 -8.46
C GLY A 262 -16.69 13.14 -6.92
N PRO A 263 -16.52 14.33 -6.32
CA PRO A 263 -16.69 14.52 -4.89
C PRO A 263 -18.14 14.25 -4.45
N ASN A 264 -18.30 13.76 -3.22
CA ASN A 264 -19.58 13.37 -2.63
C ASN A 264 -20.33 12.29 -3.44
N THR A 265 -19.59 11.31 -3.95
CA THR A 265 -20.15 10.18 -4.72
C THR A 265 -21.25 9.46 -3.94
N GLN A 266 -22.25 8.95 -4.64
CA GLN A 266 -23.36 8.21 -4.05
C GLN A 266 -23.23 6.71 -4.32
N LEU A 267 -23.77 5.88 -3.42
CA LEU A 267 -23.85 4.44 -3.65
C LEU A 267 -24.89 4.12 -4.71
N THR A 268 -24.59 3.18 -5.60
CA THR A 268 -25.52 2.69 -6.62
C THR A 268 -26.68 1.95 -5.94
N PRO A 269 -27.94 2.35 -6.16
CA PRO A 269 -29.09 1.66 -5.60
C PRO A 269 -29.15 0.19 -6.05
N PRO A 270 -29.73 -0.73 -5.25
CA PRO A 270 -29.95 -2.10 -5.68
C PRO A 270 -30.72 -2.15 -7.00
N ALA A 271 -30.26 -2.95 -7.96
CA ALA A 271 -30.96 -3.13 -9.22
C ALA A 271 -32.40 -3.62 -8.95
N THR A 272 -33.39 -2.80 -9.27
CA THR A 272 -34.78 -3.25 -9.27
C THR A 272 -34.96 -4.14 -10.50
N PRO A 273 -35.56 -5.34 -10.41
CA PRO A 273 -35.83 -6.15 -11.59
C PRO A 273 -36.64 -5.32 -12.59
N GLU A 274 -36.19 -5.31 -13.85
CA GLU A 274 -36.74 -4.45 -14.91
C GLU A 274 -38.28 -4.54 -14.97
N ARG A 275 -38.94 -3.47 -14.52
CA ARG A 275 -40.27 -3.12 -15.00
C ARG A 275 -40.09 -1.85 -15.80
N GLU A 276 -40.41 -1.91 -17.08
CA GLU A 276 -40.46 -0.76 -17.97
C GLU A 276 -41.37 0.31 -17.35
N THR A 277 -40.78 1.33 -16.72
CA THR A 277 -41.47 2.56 -16.38
C THR A 277 -40.68 3.75 -16.88
N PRO A 278 -41.34 4.76 -17.46
CA PRO A 278 -40.68 5.83 -18.18
C PRO A 278 -39.85 6.72 -17.26
N THR A 279 -38.64 7.06 -17.72
CA THR A 279 -37.67 7.92 -17.08
C THR A 279 -38.27 9.30 -16.79
N LYS A 280 -38.40 9.67 -15.52
CA LYS A 280 -38.56 11.07 -15.12
C LYS A 280 -37.18 11.68 -14.93
N ILE A 281 -36.88 12.69 -15.72
CA ILE A 281 -35.73 13.57 -15.53
C ILE A 281 -35.99 14.36 -14.23
N LEU A 282 -35.10 14.22 -13.25
CA LEU A 282 -35.11 15.03 -12.03
C LEU A 282 -34.23 16.26 -12.29
N ASP A 283 -34.85 17.44 -12.35
CA ASP A 283 -34.13 18.71 -12.40
C ASP A 283 -33.46 18.96 -11.04
N TYR A 284 -32.13 19.08 -11.06
CA TYR A 284 -31.32 19.45 -9.90
C TYR A 284 -31.43 20.97 -9.67
N PRO A 285 -31.77 21.46 -8.46
CA PRO A 285 -31.76 22.89 -8.17
C PRO A 285 -30.33 23.43 -8.14
N GLU A 286 -30.00 24.37 -9.03
CA GLU A 286 -28.68 25.04 -9.15
C GLU A 286 -28.17 25.64 -7.82
N GLN A 287 -29.07 25.94 -6.88
CA GLN A 287 -28.74 26.52 -5.58
C GLN A 287 -27.98 25.56 -4.65
N LEU A 288 -28.19 24.23 -4.74
CA LEU A 288 -27.45 23.27 -3.91
C LEU A 288 -26.00 23.09 -4.39
N ALA A 289 -25.75 23.26 -5.69
CA ALA A 289 -24.40 23.21 -6.26
C ALA A 289 -23.55 24.44 -5.85
N ALA A 290 -24.18 25.60 -5.69
CA ALA A 290 -23.51 26.83 -5.26
C ALA A 290 -23.12 26.82 -3.76
N ASP A 291 -23.93 26.21 -2.90
CA ASP A 291 -23.62 26.07 -1.47
C ASP A 291 -22.51 25.02 -1.22
N LEU A 292 -22.37 24.02 -2.11
CA LEU A 292 -21.33 22.98 -2.05
C LEU A 292 -19.95 23.46 -2.55
N ALA A 293 -19.90 24.54 -3.36
CA ALA A 293 -18.66 25.15 -3.81
C ALA A 293 -17.98 26.02 -2.73
N ASN A 294 -18.66 26.29 -1.60
CA ASN A 294 -18.20 27.20 -0.54
C ASN A 294 -17.69 26.46 0.73
N ALA A 295 -17.61 25.13 0.71
CA ALA A 295 -16.87 24.42 1.76
C ALA A 295 -15.38 24.70 1.54
N GLU A 296 -14.67 25.25 2.52
CA GLU A 296 -13.22 25.39 2.45
C GLU A 296 -12.60 23.98 2.35
N ILE A 297 -12.09 23.65 1.16
CA ILE A 297 -11.57 22.33 0.77
C ILE A 297 -10.06 22.28 1.06
N ASP A 298 -9.65 21.39 1.96
CA ASP A 298 -8.23 21.02 2.14
C ASP A 298 -7.85 19.78 1.29
N GLU A 299 -8.55 19.52 0.18
CA GLU A 299 -7.98 18.73 -0.93
C GLU A 299 -6.88 19.53 -1.64
N SER A 300 -6.82 20.86 -1.45
CA SER A 300 -5.95 21.80 -2.19
C SER A 300 -4.43 21.56 -2.08
N GLN A 301 -3.98 20.61 -1.27
CA GLN A 301 -2.58 20.22 -1.11
C GLN A 301 -2.31 18.72 -1.34
N ASP A 302 -3.31 17.95 -1.78
CA ASP A 302 -3.12 16.53 -2.09
C ASP A 302 -2.29 16.38 -3.37
N GLU A 303 -1.15 15.70 -3.23
CA GLU A 303 -0.21 15.37 -4.31
C GLU A 303 0.15 13.91 -4.15
N THR A 304 0.00 13.11 -5.21
CA THR A 304 0.45 11.72 -5.26
C THR A 304 1.35 11.49 -6.47
N LEU A 305 2.56 11.01 -6.22
CA LEU A 305 3.55 10.64 -7.22
C LEU A 305 3.69 9.12 -7.26
N GLU A 306 3.54 8.52 -8.44
CA GLU A 306 3.87 7.12 -8.71
C GLU A 306 4.98 7.01 -9.77
N VAL A 307 5.96 6.16 -9.51
CA VAL A 307 7.02 5.77 -10.46
C VAL A 307 6.96 4.25 -10.63
N LEU A 308 6.56 3.79 -11.81
CA LEU A 308 6.37 2.37 -12.11
C LEU A 308 7.43 1.92 -13.10
N MET A 309 8.25 0.95 -12.71
CA MET A 309 9.52 0.61 -13.35
C MET A 309 9.53 -0.85 -13.80
N THR A 310 10.03 -1.08 -15.00
CA THR A 310 10.11 -2.41 -15.64
C THR A 310 11.47 -2.60 -16.29
N ASP A 311 11.86 -3.86 -16.48
CA ASP A 311 13.15 -4.25 -17.05
C ASP A 311 14.29 -3.70 -16.18
N LEU A 312 14.23 -3.98 -14.88
CA LEU A 312 15.22 -3.49 -13.91
C LEU A 312 16.62 -3.97 -14.30
N ASP A 313 17.64 -3.16 -14.00
CA ASP A 313 19.02 -3.57 -14.22
C ASP A 313 19.35 -4.76 -13.32
N GLU A 314 19.80 -5.87 -13.90
CA GLU A 314 20.01 -7.12 -13.17
C GLU A 314 21.04 -6.97 -12.04
N GLN A 315 22.09 -6.16 -12.21
CA GLN A 315 23.11 -5.97 -11.17
C GLN A 315 22.53 -5.18 -9.99
N ASN A 316 21.78 -4.12 -10.28
CA ASN A 316 21.08 -3.36 -9.24
C ASN A 316 19.96 -4.19 -8.58
N ALA A 317 19.25 -5.04 -9.33
CA ALA A 317 18.16 -5.87 -8.81
C ALA A 317 18.65 -6.97 -7.84
N ARG A 318 19.90 -7.42 -7.97
CA ARG A 318 20.50 -8.44 -7.09
C ARG A 318 20.43 -8.09 -5.61
N GLN A 319 20.50 -6.81 -5.23
CA GLN A 319 20.43 -6.41 -3.83
C GLN A 319 19.10 -6.78 -3.13
N PHE A 320 18.07 -7.16 -3.89
CA PHE A 320 16.77 -7.61 -3.39
C PHE A 320 16.62 -9.15 -3.38
N TYR A 321 17.73 -9.88 -3.52
CA TYR A 321 17.82 -11.32 -3.29
C TYR A 321 18.37 -11.60 -1.89
N LEU A 322 17.89 -12.67 -1.25
CA LEU A 322 18.32 -13.08 0.09
C LEU A 322 19.84 -13.28 0.17
N GLU A 323 20.43 -13.94 -0.82
CA GLU A 323 21.88 -14.22 -0.87
C GLU A 323 22.72 -12.93 -0.86
N ASP A 324 22.44 -12.00 -1.78
CA ASP A 324 23.20 -10.76 -1.89
C ASP A 324 22.94 -9.82 -0.69
N ALA A 325 21.70 -9.73 -0.20
CA ALA A 325 21.36 -8.93 0.97
C ALA A 325 22.08 -9.44 2.23
N SER A 326 22.16 -10.77 2.40
CA SER A 326 22.91 -11.40 3.49
C SER A 326 24.41 -11.08 3.40
N ALA A 327 25.00 -11.17 2.19
CA ALA A 327 26.40 -10.82 1.98
C ALA A 327 26.69 -9.32 2.27
N ILE A 328 25.75 -8.42 1.94
CA ILE A 328 25.84 -7.00 2.29
C ILE A 328 25.79 -6.82 3.82
N ALA A 329 24.87 -7.50 4.50
CA ALA A 329 24.73 -7.45 5.95
C ALA A 329 25.99 -7.94 6.67
N GLU A 330 26.55 -9.08 6.26
CA GLU A 330 27.81 -9.63 6.78
C GLU A 330 28.98 -8.65 6.58
N SER A 331 29.09 -8.09 5.37
CA SER A 331 30.15 -7.13 5.04
C SER A 331 30.05 -5.87 5.89
N LYS A 332 28.82 -5.36 6.11
CA LYS A 332 28.56 -4.19 6.96
C LYS A 332 28.90 -4.46 8.41
N TYR A 333 28.49 -5.63 8.94
CA TYR A 333 28.81 -6.04 10.30
C TYR A 333 30.32 -6.15 10.54
N LEU A 334 31.04 -6.80 9.63
CA LEU A 334 32.51 -6.91 9.71
C LEU A 334 33.20 -5.54 9.70
N LYS A 335 32.68 -4.58 8.91
CA LYS A 335 33.19 -3.22 8.88
C LYS A 335 32.95 -2.49 10.21
N GLN A 336 31.73 -2.55 10.74
CA GLN A 336 31.37 -1.94 12.02
C GLN A 336 32.17 -2.53 13.19
N SER A 337 32.35 -3.85 13.22
CA SER A 337 33.17 -4.53 14.24
C SER A 337 34.64 -4.06 14.19
N ARG A 338 35.20 -3.90 12.99
CA ARG A 338 36.57 -3.37 12.82
C ARG A 338 36.69 -1.91 13.27
N GLU A 339 35.70 -1.08 12.95
CA GLU A 339 35.64 0.33 13.35
C GLU A 339 35.49 0.45 14.87
N ALA A 340 34.56 -0.27 15.48
CA ALA A 340 34.38 -0.31 16.94
C ALA A 340 35.64 -0.81 17.65
N ARG A 341 36.34 -1.82 17.12
CA ARG A 341 37.62 -2.28 17.66
C ARG A 341 38.70 -1.21 17.55
N LYS A 342 38.76 -0.49 16.42
CA LYS A 342 39.72 0.60 16.22
C LYS A 342 39.44 1.76 17.18
N ASP A 343 38.18 2.10 17.39
CA ASP A 343 37.77 3.14 18.33
C ASP A 343 38.04 2.72 19.78
N ALA A 344 37.76 1.47 20.15
CA ALA A 344 38.10 0.94 21.47
C ALA A 344 39.61 1.01 21.74
N ILE A 345 40.44 0.61 20.78
CA ILE A 345 41.91 0.74 20.86
C ILE A 345 42.33 2.22 20.98
N ALA A 346 41.67 3.13 20.27
CA ALA A 346 41.97 4.56 20.35
C ALA A 346 41.57 5.20 21.70
N HIS A 347 40.54 4.67 22.37
CA HIS A 347 40.05 5.18 23.66
C HIS A 347 40.70 4.49 24.89
N LEU A 348 41.17 3.25 24.74
CA LEU A 348 42.03 2.56 25.72
C LEU A 348 43.49 3.01 25.51
N GLY A 349 43.80 4.23 25.93
CA GLY A 349 45.16 4.76 25.89
C GLY A 349 46.15 3.79 26.56
N ASN A 350 47.33 3.62 25.94
CA ASN A 350 48.46 2.78 26.36
C ASN A 350 48.43 2.39 27.85
N ILE A 351 47.99 1.17 28.15
CA ILE A 351 48.37 0.52 29.40
C ILE A 351 49.84 0.17 29.21
N THR A 352 50.73 0.89 29.89
CA THR A 352 52.13 0.49 30.00
C THR A 352 52.20 -0.83 30.74
N GLU A 353 52.45 -1.91 30.00
CA GLU A 353 52.81 -3.22 30.53
C GLU A 353 54.05 -3.09 31.43
N THR A 354 53.87 -3.35 32.72
CA THR A 354 54.94 -3.89 33.54
C THR A 354 54.50 -5.25 34.06
N GLY A 355 55.00 -6.30 33.40
CA GLY A 355 55.26 -7.59 34.02
C GLY A 355 54.20 -8.69 33.81
N THR A 356 54.47 -9.51 32.79
CA THR A 356 54.32 -10.99 32.75
C THR A 356 52.95 -11.61 33.04
N ASP A 357 52.52 -12.42 32.06
CA ASP A 357 51.39 -13.36 31.99
C ASP A 357 50.05 -12.77 31.55
N ASP A 358 50.01 -12.30 30.30
CA ASP A 358 48.75 -12.12 29.57
C ASP A 358 48.19 -13.49 29.15
N VAL A 359 47.16 -13.91 29.86
CA VAL A 359 46.19 -14.88 29.38
C VAL A 359 45.39 -14.18 28.27
N ASP A 360 45.64 -14.57 27.02
CA ASP A 360 44.84 -14.12 25.88
C ASP A 360 43.44 -14.76 25.97
N VAL A 361 42.52 -14.07 26.64
CA VAL A 361 41.11 -14.49 26.79
C VAL A 361 40.35 -14.38 25.46
N PHE A 362 40.92 -13.79 24.41
CA PHE A 362 40.26 -13.53 23.14
C PHE A 362 40.80 -14.34 21.95
N ALA A 363 41.93 -15.05 22.08
CA ALA A 363 42.45 -15.93 21.02
C ALA A 363 41.69 -17.27 20.87
N ASN A 364 40.88 -17.65 21.85
CA ASN A 364 40.32 -19.01 21.92
C ASN A 364 38.94 -19.22 21.26
N THR A 365 38.49 -18.32 20.37
CA THR A 365 37.27 -18.56 19.56
C THR A 365 37.57 -18.94 18.11
N THR A 366 38.85 -19.17 17.76
CA THR A 366 39.24 -19.65 16.42
C THR A 366 39.26 -21.18 16.35
N SER A 367 38.12 -21.83 16.56
CA SER A 367 37.84 -23.18 16.04
C SER A 367 36.44 -23.66 16.45
N ASP A 368 35.41 -23.17 15.78
CA ASP A 368 34.38 -24.10 15.28
C ASP A 368 33.54 -23.45 14.18
N ALA A 369 33.65 -24.02 12.98
CA ALA A 369 32.80 -23.69 11.85
C ALA A 369 31.46 -24.44 12.00
N SER A 370 30.58 -24.01 12.92
CA SER A 370 29.12 -24.29 12.84
C SER A 370 28.26 -23.55 13.88
N GLU A 371 28.73 -22.48 14.53
CA GLU A 371 27.83 -21.69 15.38
C GLU A 371 26.88 -20.86 14.50
N LYS A 372 25.64 -21.35 14.38
CA LYS A 372 24.50 -20.60 13.85
C LYS A 372 24.51 -19.19 14.44
N LEU A 373 24.60 -18.20 13.55
CA LEU A 373 24.53 -16.77 13.81
C LEU A 373 23.30 -16.45 14.67
N THR A 374 23.47 -16.26 15.97
CA THR A 374 22.42 -15.70 16.84
C THR A 374 22.52 -14.18 16.79
N PHE A 375 21.71 -13.59 15.92
CA PHE A 375 21.44 -12.16 15.89
C PHE A 375 20.78 -11.70 17.20
N PRO A 376 20.93 -10.42 17.62
CA PRO A 376 20.19 -9.89 18.76
C PRO A 376 18.68 -10.13 18.60
N GLU A 377 18.03 -10.64 19.65
CA GLU A 377 16.60 -10.99 19.70
C GLU A 377 15.65 -9.78 19.48
N GLU A 378 16.22 -8.58 19.37
CA GLU A 378 15.54 -7.28 19.32
C GLU A 378 15.31 -6.73 17.89
N LEU A 379 15.62 -7.49 16.83
CA LEU A 379 15.20 -7.20 15.45
C LEU A 379 14.36 -8.37 14.92
N THR A 380 13.09 -8.29 15.24
CA THR A 380 11.93 -9.06 14.77
C THR A 380 12.00 -9.55 13.31
N THR A 381 12.28 -10.85 13.14
CA THR A 381 12.36 -11.67 11.90
C THR A 381 13.51 -11.30 10.93
N GLU A 382 14.15 -12.33 10.37
CA GLU A 382 15.28 -12.21 9.44
C GLU A 382 14.99 -11.25 8.27
N GLY A 383 13.75 -11.29 7.73
CA GLY A 383 13.31 -10.45 6.63
C GLY A 383 13.31 -8.94 6.93
N HIS A 384 12.89 -8.49 8.12
CA HIS A 384 12.93 -7.06 8.47
C HIS A 384 14.34 -6.53 8.68
N THR A 385 15.21 -7.34 9.29
CA THR A 385 16.62 -6.99 9.51
C THR A 385 17.32 -6.79 8.17
N LEU A 386 17.17 -7.76 7.26
CA LEU A 386 17.74 -7.68 5.92
C LEU A 386 17.10 -6.58 5.08
N GLY A 387 15.78 -6.39 5.18
CA GLY A 387 15.08 -5.27 4.54
C GLY A 387 15.66 -3.92 4.94
N SER A 388 15.98 -3.72 6.23
CA SER A 388 16.58 -2.49 6.73
C SER A 388 17.99 -2.29 6.17
N VAL A 389 18.80 -3.35 6.10
CA VAL A 389 20.13 -3.32 5.46
C VAL A 389 20.02 -2.92 3.98
N VAL A 390 19.07 -3.50 3.25
CA VAL A 390 18.83 -3.18 1.84
C VAL A 390 18.35 -1.74 1.66
N SER A 391 17.43 -1.26 2.51
CA SER A 391 16.94 0.13 2.50
C SER A 391 18.07 1.14 2.54
N GLU A 392 19.05 0.91 3.43
CA GLU A 392 20.21 1.78 3.58
C GLU A 392 21.21 1.60 2.43
N ALA A 393 21.52 0.36 2.05
CA ALA A 393 22.54 0.07 1.04
C ALA A 393 22.14 0.55 -0.36
N CYS A 394 20.85 0.44 -0.71
CA CYS A 394 20.35 0.84 -2.02
C CYS A 394 20.09 2.35 -2.14
N GLY A 395 20.13 3.10 -1.03
CA GLY A 395 19.86 4.54 -1.00
C GLY A 395 18.37 4.92 -0.91
N LEU A 396 17.49 3.96 -0.60
CA LEU A 396 16.06 4.24 -0.35
C LEU A 396 15.88 5.09 0.92
N ALA A 397 16.66 4.81 1.96
CA ALA A 397 16.64 5.57 3.21
C ALA A 397 16.95 7.06 3.02
N ASP A 398 17.65 7.41 1.93
CA ASP A 398 18.04 8.78 1.61
C ASP A 398 16.97 9.53 0.80
N VAL A 399 15.86 8.90 0.41
CA VAL A 399 14.79 9.60 -0.34
C VAL A 399 14.11 10.64 0.56
N TYR A 400 13.83 10.26 1.81
CA TYR A 400 13.35 11.17 2.86
C TYR A 400 14.22 10.99 4.11
N PRO A 401 15.42 11.59 4.14
CA PRO A 401 16.41 11.30 5.16
C PRO A 401 16.01 11.88 6.52
N VAL A 402 16.34 11.16 7.59
CA VAL A 402 16.05 11.58 8.97
C VAL A 402 16.71 12.91 9.37
N SER A 403 17.80 13.30 8.69
CA SER A 403 18.45 14.59 8.88
C SER A 403 17.55 15.78 8.52
N LYS A 404 16.57 15.55 7.63
CA LYS A 404 15.58 16.54 7.20
C LYS A 404 14.20 16.29 7.77
N TYR A 405 13.86 15.02 8.05
CA TYR A 405 12.59 14.60 8.63
C TYR A 405 12.89 13.82 9.93
N PRO A 406 13.10 14.49 11.07
CA PRO A 406 13.62 13.89 12.31
C PRO A 406 12.81 12.75 12.93
N GLU A 407 11.61 12.47 12.41
CA GLU A 407 10.74 11.36 12.84
C GLU A 407 10.32 10.45 11.68
N ALA A 408 10.93 10.60 10.50
CA ALA A 408 10.69 9.68 9.39
C ALA A 408 11.13 8.27 9.77
N LYS A 409 10.31 7.28 9.41
CA LYS A 409 10.56 5.87 9.67
C LYS A 409 10.34 5.06 8.41
N ILE A 410 11.12 4.00 8.27
CA ILE A 410 10.97 3.00 7.21
C ILE A 410 10.79 1.65 7.87
N ASP A 411 9.72 0.96 7.50
CA ASP A 411 9.49 -0.44 7.83
C ASP A 411 9.59 -1.22 6.52
N SER A 412 10.58 -2.08 6.44
CA SER A 412 10.97 -2.79 5.23
C SER A 412 11.10 -4.28 5.51
N TYR A 413 10.86 -5.08 4.47
CA TYR A 413 10.91 -6.53 4.55
C TYR A 413 11.51 -7.11 3.27
N LEU A 414 12.49 -8.00 3.43
CA LEU A 414 13.07 -8.80 2.35
C LEU A 414 12.42 -10.19 2.35
N PHE A 415 11.88 -10.59 1.20
CA PHE A 415 11.23 -11.87 0.99
C PHE A 415 12.21 -12.96 0.56
N THR A 416 11.80 -14.22 0.74
CA THR A 416 12.58 -15.40 0.36
C THR A 416 11.98 -16.04 -0.90
N PRO A 417 12.79 -16.46 -1.88
CA PRO A 417 14.25 -16.27 -2.00
C PRO A 417 14.64 -14.83 -2.40
N CYS A 418 13.69 -14.02 -2.86
CA CYS A 418 13.90 -12.64 -3.27
C CYS A 418 12.59 -11.85 -3.20
N GLY A 419 12.68 -10.54 -3.41
CA GLY A 419 11.55 -9.62 -3.34
C GLY A 419 11.70 -8.68 -2.15
N TYR A 420 11.16 -7.47 -2.27
CA TYR A 420 11.32 -6.45 -1.25
C TYR A 420 10.09 -5.53 -1.19
N SER A 421 9.66 -5.20 0.03
CA SER A 421 8.60 -4.22 0.27
C SER A 421 9.01 -3.27 1.37
N ALA A 422 8.64 -1.99 1.26
CA ALA A 422 8.88 -1.02 2.31
C ALA A 422 7.81 0.06 2.37
N ASN A 423 7.45 0.43 3.60
CA ASN A 423 6.62 1.57 3.92
C ASN A 423 7.40 2.62 4.68
N GLY A 424 7.40 3.84 4.17
CA GLY A 424 7.90 5.01 4.83
C GLY A 424 6.77 5.84 5.41
N VAL A 425 6.91 6.27 6.67
CA VAL A 425 6.08 7.32 7.26
C VAL A 425 6.94 8.57 7.36
N VAL A 426 6.49 9.66 6.75
CA VAL A 426 7.21 10.94 6.69
C VAL A 426 6.34 12.01 7.36
N PRO A 427 6.65 12.42 8.60
CA PRO A 427 5.91 13.49 9.26
C PRO A 427 6.01 14.80 8.47
N SER A 428 4.91 15.56 8.45
CA SER A 428 4.91 16.89 7.85
C SER A 428 5.81 17.82 8.65
N THR A 429 6.59 18.63 7.94
CA THR A 429 7.46 19.66 8.55
C THR A 429 6.69 20.96 8.87
N GLY A 430 5.38 21.02 8.58
CA GLY A 430 4.52 22.18 8.82
C GLY A 430 3.72 22.09 10.13
N GLU A 431 3.05 23.19 10.48
CA GLU A 431 2.22 23.32 11.70
C GLU A 431 0.96 22.43 11.71
N SER A 432 0.63 21.79 10.59
CA SER A 432 -0.59 21.00 10.40
C SER A 432 -0.64 19.71 11.20
N GLY A 433 0.51 19.22 11.71
CA GLY A 433 0.59 17.92 12.37
C GLY A 433 0.02 16.83 11.47
N SER A 434 0.37 16.78 10.18
CA SER A 434 -0.03 15.70 9.27
C SER A 434 1.12 14.72 9.06
N ALA A 435 0.83 13.55 8.50
CA ALA A 435 1.86 12.60 8.07
C ALA A 435 1.62 12.21 6.62
N HIS A 436 2.73 12.03 5.91
CA HIS A 436 2.79 11.53 4.55
C HIS A 436 3.39 10.13 4.58
N TYR A 437 3.34 9.46 3.43
CA TYR A 437 3.95 8.16 3.23
C TYR A 437 4.74 8.09 1.94
N PHE A 438 5.58 7.08 1.89
CA PHE A 438 5.96 6.48 0.63
C PHE A 438 5.90 4.95 0.76
N THR A 439 5.77 4.26 -0.36
CA THR A 439 5.86 2.80 -0.40
C THR A 439 6.65 2.35 -1.61
N VAL A 440 7.34 1.22 -1.46
CA VAL A 440 8.14 0.58 -2.51
C VAL A 440 7.83 -0.91 -2.52
N HIS A 441 7.60 -1.46 -3.71
CA HIS A 441 7.44 -2.89 -3.92
C HIS A 441 8.32 -3.35 -5.08
N VAL A 442 9.06 -4.45 -4.90
CA VAL A 442 10.08 -4.91 -5.85
C VAL A 442 9.93 -6.41 -6.12
N THR A 443 9.81 -6.73 -7.40
CA THR A 443 9.88 -8.07 -7.99
C THR A 443 11.15 -8.11 -8.84
N PRO A 444 12.28 -8.61 -8.32
CA PRO A 444 13.59 -8.45 -8.96
C PRO A 444 13.87 -9.44 -10.10
N GLU A 445 13.04 -10.47 -10.28
CA GLU A 445 13.31 -11.57 -11.21
C GLU A 445 13.37 -11.10 -12.67
N PRO A 446 14.46 -11.41 -13.42
CA PRO A 446 14.69 -10.84 -14.76
C PRO A 446 13.53 -11.02 -15.75
N GLN A 447 12.84 -12.15 -15.72
CA GLN A 447 11.74 -12.46 -16.64
C GLN A 447 10.48 -11.61 -16.43
N CYS A 448 10.31 -11.02 -15.24
CA CYS A 448 9.14 -10.22 -14.87
C CYS A 448 9.50 -9.01 -14.02
N SER A 449 10.73 -8.50 -14.16
CA SER A 449 11.27 -7.52 -13.22
C SER A 449 10.43 -6.24 -13.22
N TYR A 450 10.08 -5.84 -12.00
CA TYR A 450 9.17 -4.74 -11.72
C TYR A 450 9.53 -4.08 -10.39
N ALA A 451 9.46 -2.76 -10.34
CA ALA A 451 9.50 -2.02 -9.09
C ALA A 451 8.51 -0.86 -9.14
N SER A 452 7.89 -0.56 -8.02
CA SER A 452 7.07 0.64 -7.86
C SER A 452 7.60 1.50 -6.73
N PHE A 453 7.41 2.80 -6.88
CA PHE A 453 7.56 3.77 -5.81
C PHE A 453 6.33 4.67 -5.84
N GLU A 454 5.69 4.87 -4.71
CA GLU A 454 4.58 5.81 -4.55
C GLU A 454 4.83 6.69 -3.34
N THR A 455 4.45 7.97 -3.41
CA THR A 455 4.51 8.87 -2.28
C THR A 455 3.46 9.96 -2.38
N ASN A 456 2.92 10.37 -1.23
CA ASN A 456 2.08 11.56 -1.12
C ASN A 456 2.77 12.73 -0.39
N VAL A 457 4.11 12.69 -0.29
CA VAL A 457 4.89 13.79 0.27
C VAL A 457 4.94 14.92 -0.77
N PRO A 458 4.36 16.10 -0.51
CA PRO A 458 4.25 17.14 -1.52
C PRO A 458 5.63 17.71 -1.87
N ALA A 459 6.01 17.68 -3.15
CA ALA A 459 7.31 18.19 -3.58
C ALA A 459 7.49 19.67 -3.18
N ARG A 460 6.40 20.45 -3.26
CA ARG A 460 6.38 21.88 -2.92
C ARG A 460 6.72 22.17 -1.46
N GLN A 461 6.29 21.32 -0.53
CA GLN A 461 6.50 21.51 0.92
C GLN A 461 7.90 21.08 1.35
N THR A 462 8.50 20.14 0.64
CA THR A 462 9.84 19.63 0.98
C THR A 462 10.98 20.51 0.47
N GLY A 463 10.73 21.39 -0.51
CA GLY A 463 11.80 22.14 -1.17
C GLY A 463 12.73 21.27 -2.04
N ARG A 464 12.34 20.00 -2.30
CA ARG A 464 12.93 19.17 -3.37
C ARG A 464 12.05 19.27 -4.61
N GLU A 465 12.64 19.18 -5.79
CA GLU A 465 11.83 19.05 -7.00
C GLU A 465 11.38 17.59 -7.17
N THR A 466 10.20 17.36 -7.75
CA THR A 466 9.73 16.01 -8.13
C THR A 466 10.79 15.29 -8.98
N HIS A 467 11.53 16.05 -9.79
CA HIS A 467 12.67 15.58 -10.58
C HIS A 467 13.75 14.91 -9.73
N ASP A 468 14.11 15.50 -8.58
CA ASP A 468 15.15 14.95 -7.70
C ASP A 468 14.71 13.61 -7.09
N ILE A 469 13.44 13.50 -6.71
CA ILE A 469 12.86 12.27 -6.15
C ILE A 469 12.85 11.18 -7.22
N VAL A 470 12.33 11.49 -8.42
CA VAL A 470 12.30 10.55 -9.54
C VAL A 470 13.70 10.11 -9.94
N MET A 471 14.67 11.03 -10.05
CA MET A 471 16.07 10.66 -10.34
C MET A 471 16.66 9.73 -9.29
N GLN A 472 16.44 10.03 -8.01
CA GLN A 472 16.95 9.19 -6.94
C GLN A 472 16.36 7.78 -7.02
N VAL A 473 15.03 7.65 -7.14
CA VAL A 473 14.33 6.36 -7.26
C VAL A 473 14.79 5.60 -8.51
N VAL A 474 14.84 6.25 -9.68
CA VAL A 474 15.29 5.62 -10.93
C VAL A 474 16.74 5.15 -10.84
N ASN A 475 17.61 5.84 -10.08
CA ASN A 475 19.00 5.42 -9.89
C ASN A 475 19.15 4.18 -9.00
N ILE A 476 18.20 3.91 -8.11
CA ILE A 476 18.17 2.68 -7.28
C ILE A 476 18.02 1.46 -8.19
N PHE A 477 17.09 1.52 -9.15
CA PHE A 477 16.67 0.35 -9.94
C PHE A 477 17.21 0.30 -11.38
N LYS A 478 17.60 1.46 -11.95
CA LYS A 478 18.06 1.65 -13.33
C LYS A 478 17.21 0.92 -14.40
N PRO A 479 15.87 1.09 -14.38
CA PRO A 479 14.98 0.36 -15.27
C PRO A 479 15.30 0.57 -16.75
N GLY A 480 14.95 -0.39 -17.60
CA GLY A 480 14.93 -0.21 -19.05
C GLY A 480 13.80 0.74 -19.46
N ARG A 481 12.67 0.71 -18.75
CA ARG A 481 11.49 1.53 -19.01
C ARG A 481 10.78 1.90 -17.71
N PHE A 482 10.22 3.11 -17.64
CA PHE A 482 9.39 3.50 -16.50
C PHE A 482 8.33 4.54 -16.89
N SER A 483 7.25 4.59 -16.12
CA SER A 483 6.25 5.65 -16.18
C SER A 483 6.21 6.44 -14.88
N VAL A 484 5.88 7.73 -15.00
CA VAL A 484 5.66 8.64 -13.87
C VAL A 484 4.24 9.18 -13.96
N THR A 485 3.48 9.03 -12.89
CA THR A 485 2.13 9.57 -12.75
C THR A 485 2.15 10.56 -11.60
N ILE A 486 1.68 11.78 -11.83
CA ILE A 486 1.53 12.82 -10.80
C ILE A 486 0.05 13.22 -10.77
N PHE A 487 -0.60 13.03 -9.64
CA PHE A 487 -1.91 13.60 -9.32
C PHE A 487 -1.71 14.81 -8.42
N GLU A 488 -2.11 15.99 -8.87
CA GLU A 488 -2.17 17.20 -8.05
C GLU A 488 -3.61 17.67 -7.96
N ALA A 489 -4.09 17.98 -6.76
CA ALA A 489 -5.34 18.71 -6.61
C ALA A 489 -5.22 20.12 -7.22
N LYS A 490 -6.32 20.60 -7.79
CA LYS A 490 -6.42 21.98 -8.28
C LYS A 490 -6.59 22.93 -7.09
N THR A 491 -5.99 24.11 -7.19
CA THR A 491 -6.13 25.17 -6.17
C THR A 491 -6.93 26.33 -6.75
N ASP A 492 -7.84 26.92 -5.96
CA ASP A 492 -8.68 28.04 -6.43
C ASP A 492 -7.86 29.29 -6.84
N GLU A 493 -6.58 29.36 -6.45
CA GLU A 493 -5.64 30.41 -6.86
C GLU A 493 -5.05 30.23 -8.28
N ASP A 494 -5.48 29.22 -9.04
CA ASP A 494 -4.91 28.81 -10.35
C ASP A 494 -5.17 29.77 -11.54
N GLY A 495 -5.33 31.07 -11.27
CA GLY A 495 -5.25 32.15 -12.27
C GLY A 495 -3.87 32.31 -12.95
N TYR A 496 -2.86 31.53 -12.55
CA TYR A 496 -1.49 31.57 -13.09
C TYR A 496 -1.04 30.24 -13.72
N GLY A 497 -1.76 29.76 -14.74
CA GLY A 497 -1.33 28.65 -15.61
C GLY A 497 0.06 28.81 -16.26
N ARG A 498 0.73 29.97 -16.14
CA ARG A 498 2.11 30.21 -16.62
C ARG A 498 3.22 29.72 -15.68
N ALA A 499 2.96 29.50 -14.39
CA ALA A 499 3.98 29.03 -13.46
C ALA A 499 4.17 27.51 -13.49
N ARG A 500 3.08 26.73 -13.62
CA ARG A 500 3.09 25.26 -13.70
C ARG A 500 3.89 24.72 -14.90
N VAL A 501 3.71 25.31 -16.09
CA VAL A 501 4.42 24.89 -17.33
C VAL A 501 5.95 25.13 -17.28
N LYS A 502 6.43 26.02 -16.40
CA LYS A 502 7.87 26.33 -16.30
C LYS A 502 8.66 25.32 -15.46
N LYS A 503 8.07 24.76 -14.39
CA LYS A 503 8.73 23.80 -13.49
C LYS A 503 8.81 22.38 -14.07
N ASP A 504 7.99 22.09 -15.09
CA ASP A 504 7.91 20.77 -15.72
C ASP A 504 9.08 20.43 -16.68
N LYS A 505 9.87 21.42 -17.10
CA LYS A 505 10.93 21.18 -18.09
C LYS A 505 12.05 20.25 -17.59
N ASN A 506 12.31 20.23 -16.28
CA ASN A 506 13.34 19.36 -15.72
C ASN A 506 12.90 17.89 -15.78
N MET A 507 11.62 17.62 -15.55
CA MET A 507 11.03 16.27 -15.68
C MET A 507 11.12 15.70 -17.09
N ASP A 508 11.23 16.54 -18.12
CA ASP A 508 11.46 16.07 -19.49
C ASP A 508 12.89 15.54 -19.72
N ASN A 509 13.83 15.86 -18.82
CA ASN A 509 15.24 15.48 -18.91
C ASN A 509 15.68 14.62 -17.73
N ILE A 510 15.43 13.31 -17.82
CA ILE A 510 15.99 12.31 -16.89
C ILE A 510 17.28 11.75 -17.51
N PRO A 511 18.46 11.92 -16.88
CA PRO A 511 19.73 11.47 -17.44
C PRO A 511 19.74 9.98 -17.79
N GLY A 512 20.15 9.64 -19.01
CA GLY A 512 20.19 8.25 -19.49
C GLY A 512 18.87 7.73 -20.08
N TYR A 513 17.81 8.54 -20.08
CA TYR A 513 16.50 8.17 -20.58
C TYR A 513 15.98 9.16 -21.62
N ARG A 514 15.17 8.66 -22.56
CA ARG A 514 14.36 9.47 -23.47
C ARG A 514 12.91 9.42 -23.02
N ARG A 515 12.27 10.58 -22.93
CA ARG A 515 10.83 10.69 -22.71
C ARG A 515 10.11 10.35 -24.01
N VAL A 516 9.28 9.33 -23.97
CA VAL A 516 8.50 8.83 -25.13
C VAL A 516 7.15 9.51 -25.19
N ASP A 517 6.42 9.58 -24.08
CA ASP A 517 5.09 10.20 -24.00
C ASP A 517 4.99 11.18 -22.83
N ARG A 518 4.18 12.22 -23.01
CA ARG A 518 3.70 13.12 -21.95
C ARG A 518 2.24 13.43 -22.23
N ILE A 519 1.37 13.06 -21.30
CA ILE A 519 -0.07 13.24 -21.39
C ILE A 519 -0.53 14.00 -20.14
N VAL A 520 -1.32 15.05 -20.35
CA VAL A 520 -1.95 15.82 -19.27
C VAL A 520 -3.44 15.62 -19.39
N HIS A 521 -4.07 15.20 -18.30
CA HIS A 521 -5.52 15.08 -18.17
C HIS A 521 -6.01 16.08 -17.13
N ASP A 522 -6.99 16.86 -17.54
CA ASP A 522 -7.80 17.65 -16.63
C ASP A 522 -8.94 16.75 -16.12
N LEU A 523 -8.94 16.48 -14.82
CA LEU A 523 -9.95 15.72 -14.10
C LEU A 523 -10.70 16.65 -13.14
N GLU A 524 -11.89 16.24 -12.71
CA GLU A 524 -12.70 17.02 -11.78
C GLU A 524 -11.94 17.26 -10.47
N GLY A 525 -11.45 18.48 -10.22
CA GLY A 525 -10.64 18.82 -9.04
C GLY A 525 -9.17 18.37 -9.06
N TYR A 526 -8.70 17.66 -10.10
CA TYR A 526 -7.31 17.18 -10.18
C TYR A 526 -6.68 17.44 -11.56
N GLU A 527 -5.38 17.72 -11.59
CA GLU A 527 -4.55 17.63 -12.78
C GLU A 527 -3.72 16.34 -12.70
N LEU A 528 -3.86 15.49 -13.72
CA LEU A 528 -3.09 14.27 -13.87
C LEU A 528 -2.03 14.48 -14.94
N VAL A 529 -0.76 14.26 -14.60
CA VAL A 529 0.32 14.23 -15.58
C VAL A 529 1.00 12.87 -15.63
N PHE A 530 0.89 12.23 -16.79
CA PHE A 530 1.52 10.96 -17.10
C PHE A 530 2.72 11.18 -18.02
N ARG A 531 3.86 10.57 -17.69
CA ARG A 531 5.05 10.53 -18.54
C ARG A 531 5.54 9.10 -18.67
N TYR A 532 6.08 8.77 -19.83
CA TYR A 532 6.69 7.48 -20.09
C TYR A 532 8.11 7.66 -20.65
N PHE A 533 9.05 6.84 -20.17
CA PHE A 533 10.47 6.93 -20.46
C PHE A 533 11.05 5.57 -20.83
N GLU A 534 12.00 5.59 -21.76
CA GLU A 534 12.83 4.44 -22.14
C GLU A 534 14.31 4.78 -21.98
N ARG A 535 15.13 3.85 -21.50
CA ARG A 535 16.57 4.03 -21.38
C ARG A 535 17.19 4.19 -22.78
N LEU A 536 18.21 5.05 -22.92
CA LEU A 536 18.78 5.40 -24.24
C LEU A 536 19.43 4.20 -24.95
N ASP A 537 19.99 3.27 -24.17
CA ASP A 537 20.61 2.03 -24.65
C ASP A 537 19.63 0.85 -24.69
N TRP A 538 18.34 1.06 -24.37
CA TRP A 538 17.34 0.01 -24.41
C TRP A 538 17.07 -0.39 -25.86
N LYS A 539 17.43 -1.64 -26.21
CA LYS A 539 17.36 -2.18 -27.58
C LYS A 539 16.01 -2.80 -27.93
N GLY A 540 15.00 -2.65 -27.06
CA GLY A 540 13.76 -3.40 -27.13
C GLY A 540 13.93 -4.83 -26.58
N GLY A 541 12.91 -5.30 -25.86
CA GLY A 541 12.79 -6.70 -25.42
C GLY A 541 11.86 -7.50 -26.33
N ALA A 542 11.77 -8.81 -26.12
CA ALA A 542 10.61 -9.55 -26.61
C ALA A 542 9.35 -8.89 -26.04
N PRO A 543 8.26 -8.72 -26.83
CA PRO A 543 7.01 -8.20 -26.30
C PRO A 543 6.62 -9.01 -25.07
N ARG A 544 6.35 -8.31 -23.98
CA ARG A 544 5.89 -8.95 -22.75
C ARG A 544 4.52 -9.62 -23.01
N LEU A 545 4.21 -10.73 -22.35
CA LEU A 545 2.84 -11.27 -22.36
C LEU A 545 1.91 -10.11 -21.92
N GLY A 546 0.86 -9.79 -22.68
CA GLY A 546 0.05 -8.58 -22.48
C GLY A 546 0.42 -7.34 -23.33
N GLU A 547 1.60 -7.29 -23.95
CA GLU A 547 1.92 -6.35 -25.05
C GLU A 547 1.56 -6.93 -26.43
N TYR A 548 1.27 -8.23 -26.51
CA TYR A 548 0.73 -8.86 -27.71
C TYR A 548 -0.73 -8.45 -27.91
N MET A 549 -1.01 -7.84 -29.06
CA MET A 549 -2.39 -7.68 -29.55
C MET A 549 -3.02 -9.07 -29.76
N LEU A 550 -4.23 -9.25 -29.25
CA LEU A 550 -5.21 -10.13 -29.90
C LEU A 550 -5.76 -9.44 -31.15
#